data_AF-A0A351JVD5-F1
#
_entry.id   AF-A0A351JVD5-F1
#
_cell.length_a   1.000
_cell.length_b   1.000
_cell.length_c   1.000
_cell.angle_alpha   90.00
_cell.angle_beta   90.00
_cell.angle_gamma   90.00
#
_symmetry.space_group_name_H-M   'P 1'
#
loop_
_entity.id
_entity.type
_entity.pdbx_description
1 polymer ?
#
loop_
_entity_poly.entity_id
_entity_poly.type
_entity_poly.pdbx_seq_one_letter_code
_entity_poly.pdbx_strand_id
1 'polypeptide(L)'
;MTGPAERPRRTTWPLALGHGLNDSYGAFLSALLPLLIQRFGISLAAAGLLSSFRGSVASFGQIPLGALADRAGARWLVILGPALT
;
A
#
# COMPACT_ATOMS: atom_id res chain seq x y z
N MET A 1 -25.86 20.47 19.53
CA MET A 1 -25.07 21.30 18.59
C MET A 1 -24.37 20.36 17.60
N THR A 2 -25.06 19.93 16.55
CA THR A 2 -24.47 19.13 15.46
C THR A 2 -23.91 20.11 14.43
N GLY A 3 -22.59 20.21 14.34
CA GLY A 3 -21.92 21.02 13.31
C GLY A 3 -22.24 20.52 11.90
N PRO A 4 -22.12 21.37 10.86
CA PRO A 4 -22.49 21.02 9.50
C PRO A 4 -21.68 19.81 9.03
N ALA A 5 -22.37 18.81 8.45
CA ALA A 5 -21.71 17.66 7.81
C ALA A 5 -20.81 18.19 6.67
N GLU A 6 -19.48 18.12 6.86
CA GLU A 6 -18.53 18.50 5.82
C GLU A 6 -18.78 17.64 4.58
N ARG A 7 -19.16 18.26 3.46
CA ARG A 7 -19.23 17.57 2.18
C ARG A 7 -17.82 17.06 1.85
N PRO A 8 -17.64 15.78 1.50
CA PRO A 8 -16.33 15.29 1.12
C PRO A 8 -15.80 16.16 -0.03
N ARG A 9 -14.67 16.82 0.19
CA ARG A 9 -13.97 17.59 -0.84
C ARG A 9 -13.72 16.63 -2.00
N ARG A 10 -13.95 17.04 -3.25
CA ARG A 10 -13.80 16.20 -4.46
C ARG A 10 -12.52 15.34 -4.50
N THR A 11 -11.48 15.73 -3.76
CA THR A 11 -10.19 15.04 -3.61
C THR A 11 -10.21 13.75 -2.79
N THR A 12 -11.17 13.51 -1.87
CA THR A 12 -11.12 12.31 -1.00
C THR A 12 -11.35 10.99 -1.74
N TRP A 13 -12.24 10.97 -2.74
CA TRP A 13 -12.54 9.76 -3.50
C TRP A 13 -11.33 9.23 -4.31
N PRO A 14 -10.62 10.06 -5.10
CA PRO A 14 -9.41 9.63 -5.80
C PRO A 14 -8.32 9.11 -4.86
N LEU A 15 -8.18 9.73 -3.69
CA LEU A 15 -7.24 9.28 -2.66
C LEU A 15 -7.61 7.90 -2.13
N ALA A 16 -8.88 7.69 -1.77
CA ALA A 16 -9.38 6.41 -1.29
C ALA A 16 -9.23 5.30 -2.35
N LEU A 17 -9.50 5.61 -3.62
CA LEU A 17 -9.27 4.68 -4.73
C LEU A 17 -7.78 4.33 -4.88
N GLY A 18 -6.89 5.32 -4.92
CA GLY A 18 -5.46 5.07 -5.06
C GLY A 18 -4.91 4.22 -3.92
N HIS A 19 -5.34 4.52 -2.69
CA HIS A 19 -4.97 3.73 -1.53
C HIS A 19 -5.55 2.30 -1.57
N GLY A 20 -6.83 2.15 -1.91
CA GLY A 20 -7.47 0.84 -2.02
C GLY A 20 -6.85 -0.04 -3.11
N LEU A 21 -6.44 0.54 -4.25
CA LEU A 21 -5.74 -0.18 -5.31
C LEU A 21 -4.35 -0.66 -4.86
N ASN A 22 -3.59 0.21 -4.18
CA ASN A 22 -2.31 -0.15 -3.59
C ASN A 22 -2.46 -1.32 -2.60
N ASP A 23 -3.45 -1.25 -1.71
CA ASP A 23 -3.64 -2.29 -0.70
C ASP A 23 -4.12 -3.61 -1.32
N SER A 24 -4.92 -3.52 -2.39
CA SER A 24 -5.37 -4.68 -3.16
C SER A 24 -4.19 -5.44 -3.80
N TYR A 25 -3.16 -4.75 -4.28
CA TYR A 25 -1.95 -5.41 -4.79
C TYR A 25 -1.29 -6.31 -3.74
N GLY A 26 -1.19 -5.82 -2.50
CA GLY A 26 -0.69 -6.63 -1.38
C GLY A 26 -1.59 -7.83 -1.05
N ALA A 27 -2.90 -7.64 -1.10
CA ALA A 27 -3.87 -8.72 -0.87
C ALA A 27 -3.81 -9.80 -1.97
N PHE A 28 -3.59 -9.41 -3.23
CA PHE A 28 -3.45 -10.35 -4.35
C PHE A 28 -2.26 -11.27 -4.16
N LEU A 29 -1.11 -10.76 -3.71
CA LEU A 29 0.04 -11.62 -3.46
C LEU A 29 -0.30 -12.71 -2.44
N SER A 30 -0.99 -12.37 -1.36
CA SER A 30 -1.36 -13.33 -0.32
C SER A 30 -2.36 -14.37 -0.83
N ALA A 31 -3.33 -13.96 -1.66
CA ALA A 31 -4.31 -14.87 -2.25
C ALA A 31 -3.70 -15.77 -3.34
N LEU A 32 -2.75 -15.26 -4.13
CA LEU A 32 -2.12 -15.97 -5.25
C LEU A 32 -0.86 -16.74 -4.86
N LEU A 33 -0.31 -16.54 -3.65
CA LEU A 33 0.91 -17.17 -3.19
C LEU A 33 0.93 -18.70 -3.38
N PRO A 34 -0.16 -19.44 -3.06
CA PRO A 34 -0.19 -20.89 -3.28
C PRO A 34 -0.06 -21.27 -4.77
N LEU A 35 -0.70 -20.52 -5.66
CA LEU A 35 -0.61 -20.73 -7.11
C LEU A 35 0.80 -20.40 -7.63
N LEU A 36 1.41 -19.34 -7.13
CA LEU A 36 2.79 -18.94 -7.46
C LEU A 36 3.79 -20.02 -7.03
N ILE A 37 3.64 -20.57 -5.82
CA ILE A 37 4.44 -21.69 -5.30
C ILE A 37 4.35 -22.89 -6.25
N GLN A 38 3.14 -23.32 -6.60
CA GLN A 38 2.93 -24.48 -7.47
C GLN A 38 3.48 -24.24 -8.89
N ARG A 39 3.25 -23.06 -9.46
CA ARG A 39 3.56 -22.77 -10.87
C ARG A 39 5.04 -22.51 -11.12
N PHE A 40 5.73 -21.93 -10.14
CA PHE A 40 7.15 -21.58 -10.26
C PHE A 40 8.06 -22.49 -9.41
N GLY A 41 7.51 -23.48 -8.71
CA GLY A 41 8.28 -24.39 -7.86
C GLY A 41 8.99 -23.71 -6.69
N ILE A 42 8.43 -22.61 -6.19
CA ILE A 42 9.04 -21.77 -5.14
C ILE A 42 8.98 -22.53 -3.81
N SER A 43 10.09 -22.59 -3.07
CA SER A 43 10.07 -23.20 -1.75
C SER A 43 9.19 -22.42 -0.77
N LEU A 44 8.62 -23.10 0.22
CA LEU A 44 7.81 -22.45 1.25
C LEU A 44 8.60 -21.38 2.03
N ALA A 45 9.90 -21.63 2.24
CA ALA A 45 10.82 -20.67 2.85
C ALA A 45 10.99 -19.40 2.01
N ALA A 46 11.20 -19.53 0.70
CA ALA A 46 11.32 -18.38 -0.20
C ALA A 46 10.01 -17.59 -0.31
N ALA A 47 8.87 -18.28 -0.36
CA ALA A 47 7.55 -17.64 -0.35
C ALA A 47 7.28 -16.88 0.97
N GLY A 48 7.66 -17.48 2.10
CA GLY A 48 7.60 -16.84 3.41
C GLY A 48 8.49 -15.60 3.48
N LEU A 49 9.75 -15.71 3.05
CA LEU A 49 10.68 -14.58 3.00
C LEU A 49 10.17 -13.44 2.11
N LEU A 50 9.63 -13.75 0.93
CA LEU A 50 9.05 -12.74 0.04
C LEU A 50 7.91 -11.98 0.73
N SER A 51 7.00 -12.71 1.38
CA SER A 51 5.88 -12.12 2.12
C SER A 51 6.34 -11.24 3.28
N SER A 52 7.27 -11.76 4.10
CA SER A 52 7.84 -11.04 5.25
C SER A 52 8.63 -9.81 4.82
N PHE A 53 9.43 -9.90 3.76
CA PHE A 53 10.19 -8.78 3.23
C PHE A 53 9.26 -7.69 2.72
N ARG A 54 8.27 -8.04 1.89
CA ARG A 54 7.26 -7.09 1.39
C ARG A 54 6.53 -6.39 2.54
N GLY A 55 6.04 -7.16 3.51
CA GLY A 55 5.35 -6.62 4.68
C GLY A 55 6.24 -5.68 5.50
N SER A 56 7.50 -6.07 5.72
CA SER A 56 8.47 -5.26 6.46
C SER A 56 8.77 -3.94 5.74
N VAL A 57 9.01 -3.98 4.42
CA VAL A 57 9.24 -2.76 3.63
C VAL A 57 8.01 -1.84 3.69
N ALA A 58 6.80 -2.39 3.58
CA ALA A 58 5.57 -1.62 3.70
C ALA A 58 5.45 -0.95 5.08
N SER A 59 5.62 -1.70 6.17
CA SER A 59 5.46 -1.17 7.53
C SER A 59 6.58 -0.20 7.93
N PHE A 60 7.85 -0.55 7.70
CA PHE A 60 8.97 0.30 8.07
C PHE A 60 9.13 1.49 7.12
N GLY A 61 8.76 1.34 5.84
CA GLY A 61 8.80 2.41 4.86
C GLY A 61 7.85 3.57 5.17
N GLN A 62 6.74 3.31 5.88
CA GLN A 62 5.82 4.35 6.32
C GLN A 62 6.48 5.41 7.22
N ILE A 63 7.46 5.03 8.05
CA ILE A 63 8.13 5.96 8.99
C ILE A 63 8.89 7.07 8.25
N PRO A 64 9.89 6.79 7.40
CA PRO A 64 10.62 7.83 6.68
C PRO A 64 9.75 8.55 5.64
N LEU A 65 8.83 7.84 4.98
CA LEU A 65 7.95 8.45 3.98
C LEU A 65 6.91 9.37 4.62
N GLY A 66 6.39 9.03 5.80
CA GLY A 66 5.53 9.89 6.60
C GLY A 66 6.26 11.15 7.06
N ALA A 67 7.47 10.98 7.63
CA ALA A 67 8.30 12.11 8.02
C ALA A 67 8.66 13.03 6.82
N LEU A 68 8.87 12.46 5.63
CA LEU A 68 9.08 13.23 4.40
C LEU A 68 7.79 13.94 3.96
N ALA A 69 6.64 13.29 4.06
CA ALA A 69 5.34 13.88 3.72
C ALA A 69 5.02 15.10 4.59
N ASP A 70 5.37 15.03 5.88
CA ASP A 70 5.17 16.14 6.82
C ASP A 70 6.06 17.35 6.50
N ARG A 71 7.26 17.13 5.94
CA ARG A 71 8.24 18.20 5.64
C ARG A 71 8.12 18.76 4.22
N ALA A 72 7.89 17.92 3.22
CA ALA A 72 7.89 18.28 1.80
C ALA A 72 6.47 18.35 1.19
N GLY A 73 5.45 17.96 1.95
CA GLY A 73 4.07 17.85 1.49
C GLY A 73 3.75 16.49 0.85
N ALA A 74 2.59 15.93 1.20
CA ALA A 74 2.19 14.59 0.77
C ALA A 74 1.79 14.46 -0.71
N ARG A 75 1.56 15.57 -1.42
CA ARG A 75 0.92 15.55 -2.77
C ARG A 75 1.67 14.68 -3.77
N TRP A 76 2.99 14.84 -3.90
CA TRP A 76 3.77 14.06 -4.86
C TRP A 76 3.99 12.62 -4.40
N LEU A 77 4.11 12.39 -3.09
CA LEU A 77 4.21 11.04 -2.52
C LEU A 77 2.95 10.22 -2.77
N VAL A 78 1.78 10.84 -2.70
CA VAL A 78 0.51 10.15 -2.98
C VAL A 78 0.30 9.89 -4.47
N ILE A 79 0.77 10.79 -5.34
CA ILE A 79 0.65 10.61 -6.80
C ILE A 79 1.64 9.55 -7.31
N LEU A 80 2.89 9.59 -6.83
CA LEU A 80 3.96 8.72 -7.33
C LEU A 80 4.12 7.44 -6.51
N GLY A 81 3.71 7.43 -5.24
CA GLY A 81 3.85 6.28 -4.34
C GLY A 81 3.28 4.98 -4.90
N PRO A 82 2.04 4.96 -5.41
CA PRO A 82 1.45 3.75 -6.01
C PRO A 82 2.18 3.24 -7.26
N ALA A 83 2.99 4.07 -7.93
CA ALA A 83 3.80 3.64 -9.07
C ALA A 83 5.11 2.93 -8.66
N LEU A 84 5.47 3.01 -7.37
CA LEU A 84 6.74 2.51 -6.81
C LEU A 84 6.55 1.29 -5.89
N THR A 85 5.31 0.83 -5.69
CA THR A 85 4.92 -0.24 -4.76
C THR A 85 4.24 -1.39 -5.49
#